data_AF-A0A9D1HUV4-F1
#
_entry.id   AF-A0A9D1HUV4-F1
#
_cell.length_a   1.000
_cell.length_b   1.000
_cell.length_c   1.000
_cell.angle_alpha   90.00
_cell.angle_beta   90.00
_cell.angle_gamma   90.00
#
_symmetry.space_group_name_H-M   'P 1'
#
loop_
_entity.id
_entity.type
_entity.pdbx_description
1 polymer ?
#
loop_
_entity_poly.entity_id
_entity_poly.type
_entity_poly.pdbx_seq_one_letter_code
_entity_poly.pdbx_strand_id
1 'polypeptide(L)' 'MTIHKIKEELGEHIGDKAMIKYSLGRNKYEKYEVVIEKLYNNIFLVRVGSGKEVQMKSFSYIDIITKTIKIDYDA' A
#
# COMPACT_ATOMS: atom_id res chain seq x y z
N MET A 1 8.20 -8.38 -10.99
CA MET A 1 8.22 -8.55 -9.52
C MET A 1 7.62 -9.90 -9.17
N THR A 2 8.18 -10.60 -8.18
CA THR A 2 7.53 -11.73 -7.52
C THR A 2 6.89 -11.25 -6.22
N ILE A 3 5.93 -12.00 -5.66
CA ILE A 3 5.33 -11.67 -4.35
C ILE A 3 6.42 -11.53 -3.28
N HIS A 4 7.44 -12.39 -3.30
CA HIS A 4 8.56 -12.33 -2.36
C HIS A 4 9.29 -10.98 -2.42
N LYS A 5 9.63 -10.49 -3.61
CA LYS A 5 10.33 -9.20 -3.77
C LYS A 5 9.49 -8.03 -3.28
N ILE A 6 8.18 -8.06 -3.55
CA ILE A 6 7.24 -7.04 -3.07
C ILE A 6 7.18 -7.05 -1.54
N LYS A 7 7.16 -8.24 -0.94
CA LYS A 7 7.10 -8.39 0.52
C LYS A 7 8.40 -7.93 1.18
N GLU A 8 9.56 -8.18 0.59
CA GLU A 8 10.85 -7.65 1.06
C GLU A 8 10.87 -6.12 1.01
N GLU A 9 10.53 -5.55 -0.15
CA GLU A 9 10.49 -4.10 -0.37
C GLU A 9 9.53 -3.40 0.61
N LEU A 10 8.29 -3.90 0.73
CA LEU A 10 7.33 -3.36 1.71
C LEU A 10 7.80 -3.55 3.16
N GLY A 11 8.61 -4.58 3.41
CA GLY A 11 9.15 -4.90 4.73
C GLY A 11 10.15 -3.85 5.20
N GLU A 12 10.95 -3.30 4.28
CA GLU A 12 11.90 -2.23 4.54
C GLU A 12 11.19 -0.91 4.91
N HIS A 13 9.93 -0.75 4.51
CA HIS A 13 9.13 0.46 4.72
C HIS A 13 8.00 0.31 5.75
N ILE A 14 8.05 -0.71 6.62
CA ILE A 14 7.08 -0.83 7.71
C ILE A 14 7.27 0.34 8.70
N GLY A 15 6.19 1.08 8.96
CA GLY A 15 6.20 2.27 9.81
C GLY A 15 6.45 3.58 9.05
N ASP A 16 6.91 3.50 7.81
CA ASP A 16 7.15 4.67 6.97
C ASP A 16 5.86 5.20 6.35
N LYS A 17 5.86 6.50 6.05
CA LYS A 17 4.82 7.12 5.24
C LYS A 17 5.00 6.74 3.77
N ALA A 18 3.88 6.47 3.12
CA ALA A 18 3.83 6.18 1.70
C ALA A 18 2.55 6.74 1.09
N MET A 19 2.54 6.85 -0.24
CA MET A 19 1.38 7.25 -1.03
C MET A 19 0.89 6.07 -1.86
N ILE A 20 -0.34 5.63 -1.63
CA ILE A 20 -1.01 4.65 -2.49
C ILE A 20 -1.80 5.37 -3.57
N LYS A 21 -1.51 5.05 -4.83
CA LYS A 21 -2.32 5.42 -6.01
C LYS A 21 -3.21 4.24 -6.39
N TYR A 22 -4.50 4.34 -6.15
CA TYR A 22 -5.49 3.31 -6.51
C TYR A 22 -6.13 3.63 -7.86
N SER A 23 -6.08 2.69 -8.80
CA SER A 23 -6.65 2.83 -10.14
C SER A 23 -8.17 2.65 -10.14
N LEU A 24 -8.91 3.65 -10.63
CA LEU A 24 -10.36 3.60 -10.81
C LEU A 24 -10.77 3.39 -12.28
N GLY A 25 -9.83 2.99 -13.14
CA GLY A 25 -10.01 2.82 -14.57
C GLY A 25 -9.18 3.80 -15.40
N ARG A 26 -9.64 4.10 -16.62
CA ARG A 26 -8.86 4.92 -17.57
C ARG A 26 -8.71 6.35 -17.04
N ASN A 27 -7.46 6.79 -16.88
CA ASN A 27 -7.09 8.15 -16.47
C ASN A 27 -7.71 8.63 -15.16
N LYS A 28 -8.15 7.71 -14.28
CA LYS A 28 -8.72 8.04 -12.97
C LYS A 28 -8.01 7.26 -11.88
N TYR A 29 -7.59 7.97 -10.83
CA TYR A 29 -6.99 7.35 -9.66
C TYR A 29 -7.36 8.12 -8.39
N GLU A 30 -7.37 7.41 -7.27
CA GLU A 30 -7.38 7.99 -5.93
C GLU A 30 -5.99 7.94 -5.31
N LYS A 31 -5.70 8.87 -4.40
CA LYS A 31 -4.45 8.94 -3.66
C LYS A 31 -4.74 8.85 -2.17
N TYR A 32 -3.98 8.00 -1.48
CA TYR A 32 -4.09 7.81 -0.04
C TYR A 32 -2.70 7.96 0.59
N GLU A 33 -2.55 8.94 1.48
CA GLU A 33 -1.39 8.98 2.39
C GLU A 33 -1.60 7.91 3.46
N VAL A 34 -0.64 7.01 3.58
CA VAL A 34 -0.74 5.84 4.44
C VAL A 34 0.56 5.56 5.19
N VAL A 35 0.46 4.74 6.23
CA VAL A 35 1.60 4.10 6.89
C VAL A 35 1.49 2.58 6.71
N ILE A 36 2.56 1.91 6.31
CA ILE A 36 2.57 0.45 6.18
C ILE A 36 2.68 -0.16 7.58
N GLU A 37 1.71 -1.00 7.96
CA GLU A 37 1.60 -1.50 9.34
C GLU A 37 2.10 -2.94 9.48
N LYS A 38 1.55 -3.85 8.68
CA LYS A 38 1.78 -5.29 8.83
C LYS A 38 1.74 -6.00 7.49
N LEU A 39 2.62 -6.99 7.32
CA LEU A 39 2.67 -7.85 6.16
C LEU A 39 2.23 -9.27 6.51
N TYR A 40 1.28 -9.82 5.76
CA TYR A 40 0.84 -11.21 5.87
C TYR A 40 1.26 -11.99 4.62
N ASN A 41 0.83 -13.25 4.49
CA ASN A 41 1.25 -14.08 3.35
C ASN A 41 0.66 -13.62 2.01
N ASN A 42 -0.58 -13.12 1.99
CA ASN A 42 -1.29 -12.76 0.75
C ASN A 42 -1.70 -11.28 0.68
N ILE A 43 -1.68 -10.59 1.81
CA ILE A 43 -2.11 -9.20 1.95
C ILE A 43 -1.16 -8.43 2.86
N PHE A 44 -1.27 -7.11 2.84
CA PHE A 44 -0.67 -6.21 3.79
C PHE A 44 -1.70 -5.20 4.30
N LEU A 45 -1.47 -4.70 5.51
CA LEU A 45 -2.28 -3.68 6.16
C LEU A 45 -1.59 -2.34 6.09
N VAL A 46 -2.37 -1.31 5.80
CA VAL A 46 -1.95 0.08 5.86
C VAL A 46 -2.92 0.88 6.72
N ARG A 47 -2.39 1.89 7.39
CA ARG A 47 -3.15 2.86 8.16
C ARG A 47 -3.36 4.11 7.33
N VAL A 48 -4.60 4.59 7.23
CA VAL A 48 -4.98 5.83 6.55
C VAL A 48 -5.50 6.82 7.60
N GLY A 49 -5.09 8.09 7.50
CA GLY A 49 -5.55 9.16 8.40
C GLY A 49 -4.78 9.21 9.73
N SER A 50 -5.21 10.12 10.62
CA SER A 50 -4.60 10.34 11.93
C SER A 50 -5.64 10.67 13.01
N GLY A 51 -5.28 10.49 14.28
CA GLY A 51 -6.15 10.83 15.41
C GLY A 51 -7.37 9.91 15.55
N LYS A 52 -8.58 10.49 15.63
CA LYS A 52 -9.83 9.75 15.86
C LYS A 52 -10.41 9.11 14.59
N GLU A 53 -9.90 9.44 13.41
CA GLU A 53 -10.38 8.96 12.10
C GLU A 53 -9.38 8.01 11.43
N VAL A 54 -8.68 7.20 12.24
CA VAL A 54 -7.76 6.19 11.73
C VAL A 54 -8.55 5.02 11.12
N GLN A 55 -8.29 4.74 9.85
CA GLN A 55 -8.88 3.61 9.14
C GLN A 55 -7.79 2.63 8.71
N MET A 56 -7.99 1.35 9.00
CA MET A 56 -7.13 0.28 8.49
C MET A 56 -7.67 -0.21 7.16
N LYS A 57 -6.80 -0.26 6.14
CA LYS A 57 -7.12 -0.85 4.84
C LYS A 57 -6.17 -2.01 4.55
N SER A 58 -6.68 -3.03 3.89
CA SER A 58 -5.89 -4.16 3.42
C SER A 58 -5.78 -4.15 1.90
N PHE A 59 -4.61 -4.46 1.37
CA PHE A 59 -4.37 -4.67 -0.05
C PHE A 59 -3.65 -5.99 -0.28
N SER A 60 -3.85 -6.59 -1.45
CA SER A 60 -3.14 -7.81 -1.83
C SER A 60 -1.83 -7.48 -2.54
N TYR A 61 -0.86 -8.39 -2.48
CA TYR A 61 0.34 -8.27 -3.33
C TYR A 61 0.01 -8.35 -4.82
N ILE A 62 -1.10 -9.00 -5.16
CA ILE A 62 -1.62 -9.08 -6.54
C ILE A 62 -1.98 -7.69 -7.05
N ASP A 63 -2.55 -6.82 -6.20
CA ASP A 63 -2.94 -5.46 -6.61
C ASP A 63 -1.75 -4.62 -7.10
N ILE A 64 -0.57 -4.85 -6.52
CA ILE A 64 0.69 -4.22 -6.96
C ILE A 64 1.14 -4.82 -8.29
N ILE A 65 1.08 -6.15 -8.42
CA ILE A 65 1.47 -6.88 -9.65
C ILE A 65 0.59 -6.47 -10.83
N THR A 66 -0.74 -6.39 -10.63
CA THR A 66 -1.71 -5.97 -11.65
C THR A 66 -1.76 -4.47 -11.84
N LYS A 67 -0.99 -3.69 -11.05
CA LYS A 67 -0.97 -2.23 -11.06
C LYS A 67 -2.35 -1.61 -10.77
N THR A 68 -3.22 -2.36 -10.10
CA THR A 68 -4.45 -1.84 -9.49
C THR A 68 -4.09 -0.79 -8.46
N ILE A 69 -2.98 -1.00 -7.75
CA ILE A 69 -2.33 0.00 -6.90
C ILE A 69 -0.88 0.22 -7.29
N LYS A 70 -0.38 1.40 -6.97
CA LYS A 70 1.05 1.73 -6.95
C LYS A 70 1.38 2.38 -5.63
N ILE A 71 2.58 2.14 -5.13
CA ILE A 71 3.08 2.67 -3.86
C ILE A 71 4.27 3.54 -4.21
N ASP A 72 4.23 4.79 -3.77
CA ASP A 72 5.39 5.68 -3.78
C ASP A 72 5.81 5.87 -2.32
N TYR A 73 7.01 5.47 -1.95
CA TYR A 73 7.56 5.68 -0.61
C TYR A 73 8.14 7.09 -0.51
N ASP A 74 8.02 7.73 0.65
CA ASP A 74 8.74 8.97 0.92
C ASP A 74 10.25 8.68 1.07
N ALA A 75 11.08 9.58 0.54
CA ALA A 75 12.55 9.44 0.51
C ALA A 75 13.24 9.95 1.78
#